data_AF-A0A321LNH2-F1
#
_entry.id   AF-A0A321LNH2-F1
#
_cell.length_a   1.000
_cell.length_b   1.000
_cell.length_c   1.000
_cell.angle_alpha   90.00
_cell.angle_beta   90.00
_cell.angle_gamma   90.00
#
_symmetry.space_group_name_H-M   'P 1'
#
loop_
_entity.id
_entity.type
_entity.pdbx_description
1 polymer ?
#
loop_
_entity_poly.entity_id
_entity_poly.type
_entity_poly.pdbx_seq_one_letter_code
_entity_poly.pdbx_strand_id
1 'polypeptide(L)' 'MEKERTKVRTYSAMDRDAEMLEAVARYHQMSKSATITSLIRKEFWRIFPAGNGKIKPDRGARIEKEMR' A
#
# COMPACT_ATOMS: atom_id res chain seq x y z
N MET A 1 -8.27 13.76 -17.66
CA MET A 1 -7.55 13.06 -16.58
C MET A 1 -7.58 11.59 -16.91
N GLU A 2 -6.43 10.99 -17.20
CA GLU A 2 -6.34 9.57 -17.48
C GLU A 2 -6.81 8.79 -16.25
N LYS A 3 -7.75 7.86 -16.43
CA LYS A 3 -8.30 7.07 -15.33
C LYS A 3 -7.21 6.09 -14.88
N GLU A 4 -6.59 6.33 -13.73
CA GLU A 4 -5.59 5.43 -13.16
C GLU A 4 -6.20 4.01 -13.10
N ARG A 5 -5.69 3.11 -13.96
CA ARG A 5 -6.18 1.73 -13.99
C ARG A 5 -5.61 0.98 -12.80
N THR A 6 -6.45 0.18 -12.15
CA THR A 6 -6.00 -0.74 -11.10
C THR A 6 -4.92 -1.66 -11.67
N LYS A 7 -3.68 -1.49 -11.20
CA LYS A 7 -2.54 -2.34 -11.57
C LYS A 7 -2.46 -3.51 -10.59
N VAL A 8 -2.43 -4.74 -11.12
CA VAL A 8 -2.19 -5.93 -10.30
C VAL A 8 -0.75 -5.86 -9.77
N ARG A 9 -0.62 -6.02 -8.45
CA ARG A 9 0.67 -6.11 -7.75
C ARG A 9 0.68 -7.42 -6.95
N THR A 10 1.81 -8.11 -6.96
CA THR A 10 2.02 -9.31 -6.17
C THR A 10 2.62 -8.93 -4.81
N TYR A 11 2.18 -9.61 -3.76
CA TYR A 11 2.72 -9.48 -2.41
C TYR A 11 3.16 -10.87 -1.95
N SER A 12 4.39 -10.96 -1.46
CA SER A 12 4.94 -12.18 -0.87
C SER A 12 4.78 -12.14 0.64
N ALA A 13 4.39 -13.25 1.23
CA ALA A 13 4.11 -13.38 2.66
C ALA A 13 4.48 -14.79 3.13
N MET A 14 4.69 -14.96 4.43
CA MET A 14 4.66 -16.30 5.02
C MET A 14 3.21 -16.81 5.04
N ASP A 15 3.03 -18.13 5.05
CA ASP A 15 1.69 -18.74 5.10
C ASP A 15 0.87 -18.22 6.28
N ARG A 16 1.50 -18.08 7.44
CA ARG A 16 0.89 -17.52 8.64
C ARG A 16 0.38 -16.09 8.44
N ASP A 17 1.13 -15.24 7.75
CA ASP A 17 0.73 -13.86 7.48
C ASP A 17 -0.45 -13.82 6.49
N ALA A 18 -0.46 -14.73 5.51
CA ALA A 18 -1.56 -14.87 4.57
C ALA A 18 -2.86 -15.34 5.25
N GLU A 19 -2.77 -16.28 6.20
CA GLU A 19 -3.90 -16.73 7.01
C GLU A 19 -4.45 -15.61 7.90
N MET A 20 -3.57 -14.84 8.56
CA MET A 20 -3.98 -13.68 9.35
C MET A 20 -4.71 -12.64 8.48
N LEU A 21 -4.18 -12.36 7.29
CA LEU A 21 -4.83 -11.43 6.35
C LEU A 21 -6.22 -11.93 5.94
N GLU A 22 -6.36 -13.22 5.64
CA GLU A 22 -7.65 -13.81 5.28
C GLU A 22 -8.67 -13.66 6.42
N ALA A 23 -8.26 -13.92 7.67
CA ALA A 23 -9.12 -13.77 8.83
C ALA A 23 -9.60 -12.32 9.01
N VAL A 24 -8.70 -11.34 8.90
CA VAL A 24 -9.02 -9.91 9.01
C VAL A 24 -9.92 -9.45 7.86
N ALA A 25 -9.64 -9.91 6.64
CA ALA A 25 -10.43 -9.58 5.46
C ALA A 25 -11.88 -10.08 5.60
N ARG A 26 -12.06 -11.31 6.09
CA ARG A 26 -13.38 -11.89 6.38
C ARG A 26 -14.13 -11.11 7.46
N TYR A 27 -13.44 -10.77 8.55
CA TYR A 27 -14.03 -9.99 9.64
C TYR A 27 -14.58 -8.65 9.15
N HIS A 28 -13.86 -7.96 8.26
CA HIS A 28 -14.29 -6.68 7.69
C HIS A 28 -15.17 -6.82 6.43
N GLN A 29 -15.47 -8.03 5.96
CA GLN A 29 -16.19 -8.29 4.70
C GLN A 29 -15.55 -7.59 3.49
N MET A 30 -14.22 -7.58 3.45
CA MET A 30 -13.41 -6.95 2.40
C MET A 30 -12.60 -8.01 1.66
N SER A 31 -12.16 -7.68 0.43
CA SER A 31 -11.15 -8.51 -0.23
C SER A 31 -9.79 -8.38 0.46
N LYS A 32 -8.91 -9.39 0.32
CA LYS A 32 -7.52 -9.34 0.83
C LYS A 32 -6.77 -8.09 0.36
N SER A 33 -6.87 -7.78 -0.94
CA SER A 33 -6.21 -6.60 -1.53
C SER A 33 -6.76 -5.27 -0.97
N ALA A 34 -8.08 -5.18 -0.78
CA ALA A 34 -8.69 -3.99 -0.18
C ALA A 34 -8.28 -3.85 1.29
N THR A 35 -8.16 -4.96 2.01
CA THR A 35 -7.74 -5.01 3.42
C THR A 35 -6.31 -4.52 3.57
N ILE A 36 -5.34 -5.09 2.83
CA ILE A 36 -3.95 -4.62 2.83
C ILE A 36 -3.86 -3.13 2.49
N THR A 37 -4.57 -2.71 1.43
CA THR A 37 -4.52 -1.30 0.98
C THR A 37 -5.07 -0.36 2.05
N SER A 38 -6.15 -0.74 2.72
CA SER A 38 -6.76 0.02 3.80
C SER A 38 -5.82 0.13 5.00
N LEU A 39 -5.20 -0.99 5.40
CA LEU A 39 -4.22 -1.02 6.50
C LEU A 39 -3.02 -0.13 6.20
N ILE A 40 -2.44 -0.23 5.00
CA ILE A 40 -1.33 0.64 4.57
C ILE A 40 -1.74 2.11 4.60
N ARG A 41 -2.92 2.46 4.09
CA ARG A 41 -3.40 3.85 4.06
C ARG A 41 -3.59 4.39 5.48
N LYS A 42 -4.21 3.60 6.36
CA LYS A 42 -4.42 3.96 7.77
C LYS A 42 -3.09 4.19 8.46
N GLU A 43 -2.15 3.28 8.27
CA GLU A 43 -0.82 3.34 8.88
C GLU A 43 0.01 4.52 8.34
N PHE A 44 -0.04 4.74 7.04
CA PHE A 44 0.64 5.86 6.40
C PHE A 44 0.19 7.20 6.99
N TRP A 45 -1.13 7.44 7.11
CA TRP A 45 -1.63 8.70 7.67
C TRP A 45 -1.42 8.81 9.18
N ARG A 46 -1.34 7.69 9.89
CA ARG A 46 -0.95 7.66 11.31
C ARG A 46 0.49 8.12 11.51
N ILE A 47 1.41 7.68 10.64
CA ILE A 47 2.83 8.05 10.71
C ILE A 47 3.08 9.44 10.11
N PHE A 48 2.37 9.81 9.04
CA PHE A 48 2.57 11.04 8.27
C PHE A 48 1.29 11.90 8.21
N PRO A 49 0.81 12.45 9.34
CA PRO A 49 -0.47 13.16 9.39
C PRO A 49 -0.50 14.44 8.53
N ALA A 50 0.66 15.06 8.27
CA ALA A 50 0.82 16.21 7.38
C ALA A 50 1.31 15.83 5.96
N GLY A 51 1.26 14.55 5.61
CA GLY A 51 1.81 14.01 4.36
C GLY A 51 3.30 13.65 4.45
N ASN A 52 3.82 13.06 3.36
CA ASN A 52 5.16 12.49 3.28
C ASN A 52 6.19 13.40 2.61
N GLY A 53 5.96 14.71 2.52
CA GLY A 53 6.88 15.65 1.86
C GLY A 53 8.30 15.66 2.44
N LYS A 54 8.50 15.10 3.64
CA LYS A 54 9.81 14.93 4.31
C LYS A 54 10.45 13.55 4.13
N ILE A 55 9.73 12.56 3.59
CA ILE A 55 10.33 11.24 3.29
C ILE A 55 11.16 11.42 2.03
N LYS A 56 12.48 11.47 2.21
CA LYS A 56 13.41 11.37 1.07
C LYS A 56 13.33 9.94 0.55
N PRO A 57 13.12 9.74 -0.77
CA PRO A 57 13.23 8.42 -1.37
C PRO A 57 14.60 7.81 -1.06
N ASP A 58 14.63 6.49 -0.85
CA ASP A 58 15.91 5.79 -0.65
C ASP A 58 16.86 6.00 -1.83
N ARG A 59 18.17 5.94 -1.56
CA ARG A 59 19.21 6.10 -2.59
C ARG A 59 18.95 5.11 -3.74
N GLY A 60 18.58 5.63 -4.90
CA GLY A 60 18.32 4.84 -6.13
C GLY A 60 16.84 4.67 -6.49
N ALA A 61 15.90 5.14 -5.67
CA ALA A 61 14.50 5.20 -6.04
C ALA A 61 14.30 6.22 -7.18
N ARG A 62 13.75 5.76 -8.32
CA ARG A 62 13.49 6.63 -9.47
C ARG A 62 12.39 7.64 -9.11
N ILE A 63 12.75 8.92 -9.08
CA ILE A 63 11.79 10.01 -8.91
C ILE A 63 11.31 10.40 -10.31
N GLU A 64 10.01 10.30 -10.55
CA GLU A 64 9.37 10.54 -11.85
C GLU A 64 9.56 11.97 -12.41
N LYS A 65 10.16 12.88 -11.64
CA LYS A 65 10.45 14.27 -12.04
C LYS A 65 11.66 14.43 -12.99
N GLU A 66 12.40 13.38 -13.29
CA GLU A 66 13.57 13.43 -14.22
C GLU A 66 13.24 13.03 -15.67
N MET A 67 11.97 13.06 -16.09
CA MET A 67 11.63 13.11 -17.51
C MET A 67 11.27 14.55 -17.92
N ARG A 68 12.29 15.33 -18.28
CA ARG A 68 12.13 16.52 -19.11
C ARG A 68 13.29 16.66 -20.07
#